data_AF-A0A8H3SR65-F1
#
_entry.id   AF-A0A8H3SR65-F1
#
_cell.length_a   1.000
_cell.length_b   1.000
_cell.length_c   1.000
_cell.angle_alpha   90.00
_cell.angle_beta   90.00
_cell.angle_gamma   90.00
#
_symmetry.space_group_name_H-M   'P 1'
#
loop_
_entity.id
_entity.type
_entity.pdbx_description
1 polymer ?
#
loop_
_entity_poly.entity_id
_entity_poly.type
_entity_poly.pdbx_seq_one_letter_code
_entity_poly.pdbx_strand_id
1 'polypeptide(L)'
;MSSNPAPTVLTQLPLGEGSRTRYSDVELRDYFECIKLPQKYLDSPVLKDATQARTKEHGLPLLQALTRYHICNVPFENLVLHYSTHKTVTLDLSELYTKIVRRRLGGRCMENNTFFATVLRSIGYEVRNCGGRVARAMSPYPEVRRNQSNTYEGWNHMLNLVRLDAEWYVVDVGMTKGPNLPYPLRDGFQTTSIAPRLIRVQLRPIPESYAKHSANSTGPPRIWCFDVCYNPADAAKKEWLPVYCFTETEFLPQDYEVMSWFTSTHPRSWFTRYVTCTKMLMDEDKEVIVGNVTLFQDTVRETIGANTKVIKECKTEDERLQALAEIFDVHLTDEEKKGIPNDRRLA
;
A
#
# COMPACT_ATOMS: atom_id res chain seq x y z
N MET A 1 -32.67 -7.82 21.91
CA MET A 1 -31.50 -7.88 22.82
C MET A 1 -30.31 -8.27 21.96
N SER A 2 -29.46 -7.32 21.62
CA SER A 2 -28.22 -7.58 20.89
C SER A 2 -27.30 -8.40 21.80
N SER A 3 -27.10 -9.68 21.48
CA SER A 3 -26.07 -10.47 22.14
C SER A 3 -24.72 -9.93 21.67
N ASN A 4 -24.15 -9.00 22.44
CA ASN A 4 -22.74 -8.67 22.28
C ASN A 4 -21.97 -9.99 22.34
N PRO A 5 -21.22 -10.37 21.28
CA PRO A 5 -20.44 -11.60 21.32
C PRO A 5 -19.49 -11.53 22.51
N ALA A 6 -19.28 -12.67 23.17
CA ALA A 6 -18.34 -12.75 24.29
C ALA A 6 -16.98 -12.16 23.85
N PRO A 7 -16.30 -11.36 24.69
CA PRO A 7 -15.03 -10.69 24.33
C PRO A 7 -13.95 -11.66 23.80
N THR A 8 -14.05 -12.94 24.17
CA THR A 8 -13.16 -14.01 23.74
C THR A 8 -13.30 -14.42 22.27
N VAL A 9 -14.43 -14.13 21.60
CA VAL A 9 -14.61 -14.42 20.17
C VAL A 9 -13.87 -13.39 19.31
N LEU A 10 -13.78 -12.14 19.79
CA LEU A 10 -13.10 -11.04 19.08
C LEU A 10 -11.57 -11.18 19.02
N THR A 11 -10.99 -12.06 19.85
CA THR A 11 -9.54 -12.30 19.91
C THR A 11 -9.11 -13.66 19.37
N GLN A 12 -10.06 -14.49 18.92
CA GLN A 12 -9.78 -15.80 18.36
C GLN A 12 -9.19 -15.67 16.95
N LEU A 13 -8.01 -16.26 16.74
CA LEU A 13 -7.41 -16.38 15.43
C LEU A 13 -7.79 -17.70 14.76
N PRO A 14 -8.11 -17.69 13.46
CA PRO A 14 -8.21 -18.91 12.70
C PRO A 14 -6.82 -19.56 12.57
N LEU A 15 -6.61 -20.66 13.27
CA LEU A 15 -5.33 -21.40 13.26
C LEU A 15 -5.20 -22.34 12.06
N GLY A 16 -6.32 -22.78 11.47
CA GLY A 16 -6.34 -23.67 10.31
C GLY A 16 -6.45 -22.89 9.00
N GLU A 17 -5.87 -23.42 7.92
CA GLU A 17 -5.95 -22.78 6.59
C GLU A 17 -7.40 -22.62 6.10
N GLY A 18 -8.26 -23.60 6.41
CA GLY A 18 -9.68 -23.59 6.03
C GLY A 18 -10.57 -22.67 6.88
N SER A 19 -10.09 -22.19 8.03
CA SER A 19 -10.84 -21.22 8.87
C SER A 19 -10.42 -19.78 8.63
N ARG A 20 -9.35 -19.54 7.86
CA ARG A 20 -8.98 -18.19 7.41
C ARG A 20 -10.04 -17.70 6.43
N THR A 21 -10.63 -16.55 6.73
CA THR A 21 -11.60 -15.89 5.85
C THR A 21 -11.03 -15.66 4.45
N ARG A 22 -11.82 -16.00 3.44
CA ARG A 22 -11.54 -15.80 2.01
C ARG A 22 -12.73 -15.10 1.38
N TYR A 23 -12.48 -14.39 0.29
CA TYR A 23 -13.53 -13.88 -0.56
C TYR A 23 -14.09 -15.00 -1.43
N SER A 24 -15.40 -15.03 -1.57
CA SER A 24 -16.13 -15.91 -2.48
C SER A 24 -15.88 -15.55 -3.94
N ASP A 25 -16.25 -16.44 -4.86
CA ASP A 25 -16.15 -16.19 -6.31
C ASP A 25 -16.98 -14.98 -6.77
N VAL A 26 -18.08 -14.66 -6.06
CA VAL A 26 -18.87 -13.46 -6.33
C VAL A 26 -18.08 -12.21 -5.93
N GLU A 27 -17.53 -12.17 -4.72
CA GLU A 27 -16.74 -11.04 -4.25
C GLU A 27 -15.47 -10.83 -5.07
N LEU A 28 -14.83 -11.91 -5.52
CA LEU A 28 -13.68 -11.84 -6.44
C LEU A 28 -14.06 -11.25 -7.80
N ARG A 29 -15.21 -11.63 -8.36
CA ARG A 29 -15.71 -11.04 -9.62
C ARG A 29 -16.03 -9.56 -9.45
N ASP A 30 -16.75 -9.18 -8.40
CA ASP A 30 -17.03 -7.78 -8.06
C ASP A 30 -15.71 -6.98 -7.92
N TYR A 31 -14.68 -7.57 -7.32
CA TYR A 31 -13.35 -6.96 -7.23
C TYR A 31 -12.64 -6.83 -8.58
N PHE A 32 -12.71 -7.83 -9.46
CA PHE A 32 -12.09 -7.74 -10.78
C PHE A 32 -12.75 -6.67 -11.65
N GLU A 33 -14.08 -6.54 -11.57
CA GLU A 33 -14.81 -5.41 -12.13
C GLU A 33 -14.41 -4.09 -11.47
N CYS A 34 -14.14 -4.13 -10.16
CA CYS A 34 -13.70 -2.95 -9.42
C CYS A 34 -12.42 -2.33 -9.97
N ILE A 35 -11.43 -3.18 -10.20
CA ILE A 35 -10.12 -2.76 -10.71
C ILE A 35 -10.07 -2.69 -12.25
N LYS A 36 -11.20 -2.95 -12.92
CA LYS A 36 -11.31 -2.98 -14.39
C LYS A 36 -10.32 -3.96 -15.02
N LEU A 37 -10.19 -5.17 -14.45
CA LEU A 37 -9.25 -6.18 -14.92
C LEU A 37 -9.64 -6.66 -16.33
N PRO A 38 -8.76 -6.54 -17.35
CA PRO A 38 -9.09 -6.96 -18.71
C PRO A 38 -9.39 -8.46 -18.86
N GLN A 39 -10.24 -8.80 -19.83
CA GLN A 39 -10.67 -10.18 -20.10
C GLN A 39 -9.52 -11.18 -20.26
N LYS A 40 -8.42 -10.79 -20.93
CA LYS A 40 -7.25 -11.66 -21.11
C LYS A 40 -6.64 -12.16 -19.80
N TYR A 41 -6.78 -11.42 -18.70
CA TYR A 41 -6.33 -11.84 -17.37
C TYR A 41 -7.40 -12.63 -16.61
N LEU A 42 -8.69 -12.38 -16.89
CA LEU A 42 -9.80 -13.20 -16.42
C LEU A 42 -9.77 -14.61 -17.02
N ASP A 43 -9.18 -14.76 -18.20
CA ASP A 43 -8.98 -16.06 -18.86
C ASP A 43 -7.78 -16.85 -18.33
N SER A 44 -7.05 -16.31 -17.32
CA SER A 44 -5.85 -16.91 -16.74
C SER A 44 -6.11 -18.35 -16.26
N PRO A 45 -5.16 -19.29 -16.52
CA PRO A 45 -5.23 -20.66 -15.96
C PRO A 45 -5.39 -20.69 -14.44
N VAL A 46 -4.82 -19.70 -13.73
CA VAL A 46 -4.89 -19.60 -12.27
C VAL A 46 -6.33 -19.48 -11.75
N LEU A 47 -7.21 -18.79 -12.49
CA LEU A 47 -8.61 -18.62 -12.08
C LEU A 47 -9.46 -19.87 -12.34
N LYS A 48 -8.94 -20.83 -13.13
CA LYS A 48 -9.56 -22.13 -13.39
C LYS A 48 -8.99 -23.23 -12.50
N ASP A 49 -7.71 -23.11 -12.15
CA ASP A 49 -6.95 -24.04 -11.32
C ASP A 49 -6.03 -23.26 -10.37
N ALA A 50 -6.46 -23.15 -9.11
CA ALA A 50 -5.74 -22.44 -8.06
C ALA A 50 -4.34 -23.00 -7.78
N THR A 51 -4.03 -24.24 -8.19
CA THR A 51 -2.68 -24.82 -8.02
C THR A 51 -1.64 -24.11 -8.90
N GLN A 52 -2.07 -23.48 -9.99
CA GLN A 52 -1.22 -22.70 -10.89
C GLN A 52 -0.78 -21.35 -10.27
N ALA A 53 -1.48 -20.86 -9.23
CA ALA A 53 -1.21 -19.56 -8.60
C ALA A 53 0.22 -19.43 -8.08
N ARG A 54 0.82 -20.56 -7.65
CA ARG A 54 2.14 -20.59 -7.02
C ARG A 54 3.28 -20.79 -8.02
N THR A 55 3.02 -20.73 -9.33
CA THR A 55 4.04 -20.91 -10.36
C THR A 55 4.52 -19.56 -10.91
N LYS A 56 5.78 -19.47 -11.36
CA LYS A 56 6.22 -18.28 -12.12
C LYS A 56 5.58 -18.21 -13.51
N GLU A 57 5.28 -19.35 -14.14
CA GLU A 57 4.74 -19.41 -15.49
C GLU A 57 3.34 -18.79 -15.59
N HIS A 58 2.44 -19.16 -14.68
CA HIS A 58 1.04 -18.69 -14.71
C HIS A 58 0.70 -17.72 -13.56
N GLY A 59 1.28 -17.94 -12.37
CA GLY A 59 1.04 -17.11 -11.19
C GLY A 59 1.61 -15.70 -11.31
N LEU A 60 2.84 -15.54 -11.81
CA LEU A 60 3.49 -14.22 -11.90
C LEU A 60 2.77 -13.24 -12.85
N PRO A 61 2.35 -13.62 -14.08
CA PRO A 61 1.64 -12.72 -14.97
C PRO A 61 0.32 -12.19 -14.39
N LEU A 62 -0.48 -13.07 -13.76
CA LEU A 62 -1.73 -12.64 -13.12
C LEU A 62 -1.45 -11.78 -11.89
N LEU A 63 -0.45 -12.10 -11.08
CA LEU A 63 -0.07 -11.30 -9.91
C LEU A 63 0.37 -9.88 -10.34
N GLN A 64 1.18 -9.77 -11.40
CA GLN A 64 1.58 -8.48 -11.98
C GLN A 64 0.38 -7.68 -12.46
N ALA A 65 -0.58 -8.32 -13.14
CA ALA A 65 -1.80 -7.66 -13.59
C ALA A 65 -2.65 -7.18 -12.40
N LEU A 66 -2.93 -8.06 -11.44
CA LEU A 66 -3.71 -7.70 -10.24
C LEU A 66 -3.06 -6.53 -9.48
N THR A 67 -1.74 -6.54 -9.28
CA THR A 67 -1.03 -5.43 -8.63
C THR A 67 -1.18 -4.14 -9.42
N ARG A 68 -0.94 -4.19 -10.74
CA ARG A 68 -1.01 -3.00 -11.63
C ARG A 68 -2.41 -2.39 -11.64
N TYR A 69 -3.43 -3.20 -11.87
CA TYR A 69 -4.81 -2.73 -11.97
C TYR A 69 -5.36 -2.27 -10.61
N HIS A 70 -4.94 -2.91 -9.51
CA HIS A 70 -5.29 -2.47 -8.16
C HIS A 70 -4.76 -1.05 -7.88
N ILE A 71 -3.45 -0.79 -8.01
CA ILE A 71 -2.86 0.51 -7.66
C ILE A 71 -3.31 1.66 -8.58
N CYS A 72 -3.88 1.35 -9.75
CA CYS A 72 -4.47 2.32 -10.65
C CYS A 72 -5.93 2.67 -10.34
N ASN A 73 -6.68 1.76 -9.73
CA ASN A 73 -8.13 1.91 -9.55
C ASN A 73 -8.57 1.94 -8.07
N VAL A 74 -7.77 1.44 -7.15
CA VAL A 74 -7.98 1.53 -5.70
C VAL A 74 -6.99 2.54 -5.14
N PRO A 75 -7.45 3.73 -4.70
CA PRO A 75 -6.54 4.76 -4.25
C PRO A 75 -5.90 4.43 -2.89
N PHE A 76 -4.70 4.94 -2.69
CA PHE A 76 -4.16 5.13 -1.35
C PHE A 76 -4.78 6.41 -0.77
N GLU A 77 -5.55 6.31 0.31
CA GLU A 77 -6.29 7.45 0.87
C GLU A 77 -6.46 7.33 2.39
N ASN A 78 -6.72 8.46 3.06
CA ASN A 78 -6.99 8.50 4.51
C ASN A 78 -8.26 9.29 4.86
N LEU A 79 -9.19 9.43 3.92
CA LEU A 79 -10.43 10.19 3.99
C LEU A 79 -11.31 9.75 5.14
N VAL A 80 -11.34 8.46 5.51
CA VAL A 80 -12.08 8.01 6.71
C VAL A 80 -11.67 8.78 7.97
N LEU A 81 -10.39 9.14 8.12
CA LEU A 81 -9.92 9.89 9.30
C LEU A 81 -10.40 11.35 9.32
N HIS A 82 -10.84 11.87 8.17
CA HIS A 82 -11.21 13.27 8.02
C HIS A 82 -12.72 13.43 7.79
N TYR A 83 -13.33 12.64 6.92
CA TYR A 83 -14.72 12.79 6.49
C TYR A 83 -15.71 11.85 7.21
N SER A 84 -15.24 10.78 7.86
CA SER A 84 -16.15 9.95 8.66
C SER A 84 -16.46 10.61 10.00
N THR A 85 -17.73 10.60 10.40
CA THR A 85 -18.16 10.99 11.75
C THR A 85 -17.48 10.14 12.83
N HIS A 86 -17.28 8.84 12.56
CA HIS A 86 -16.72 7.88 13.52
C HIS A 86 -15.18 7.82 13.49
N LYS A 87 -14.57 8.16 12.35
CA LYS A 87 -13.10 8.13 12.13
C LYS A 87 -12.47 6.77 12.46
N THR A 88 -13.25 5.70 12.34
CA THR A 88 -12.83 4.34 12.65
C THR A 88 -12.23 3.72 11.40
N VAL A 89 -10.95 3.34 11.48
CA VAL A 89 -10.32 2.54 10.44
C VAL A 89 -10.42 1.07 10.82
N THR A 90 -11.06 0.30 9.94
CA THR A 90 -11.27 -1.13 10.08
C THR A 90 -10.25 -1.93 9.27
N LEU A 91 -9.90 -3.10 9.78
CA LEU A 91 -9.17 -4.13 9.05
C LEU A 91 -10.00 -5.42 8.91
N ASP A 92 -11.29 -5.37 9.26
CA ASP A 92 -12.21 -6.46 9.02
C ASP A 92 -12.38 -6.69 7.51
N LEU A 93 -12.31 -7.95 7.09
CA LEU A 93 -12.27 -8.30 5.68
C LEU A 93 -13.59 -8.01 4.96
N SER A 94 -14.73 -8.18 5.63
CA SER A 94 -16.05 -7.91 5.05
C SER A 94 -16.27 -6.41 4.91
N GLU A 95 -15.80 -5.63 5.89
CA GLU A 95 -15.85 -4.16 5.82
C GLU A 95 -14.87 -3.61 4.78
N LEU A 96 -13.67 -4.19 4.65
CA LEU A 96 -12.72 -3.83 3.60
C LEU A 96 -13.28 -4.12 2.20
N TYR A 97 -13.95 -5.25 2.01
CA TYR A 97 -14.67 -5.55 0.76
C TYR A 97 -15.73 -4.50 0.46
N THR A 98 -16.57 -4.18 1.44
CA THR A 98 -17.60 -3.15 1.28
C THR A 98 -16.97 -1.80 0.93
N LYS A 99 -15.91 -1.40 1.63
CA LYS A 99 -15.22 -0.13 1.44
C LYS A 99 -14.57 -0.03 0.05
N ILE A 100 -13.76 -1.02 -0.32
CA ILE A 100 -12.94 -0.96 -1.54
C ILE A 100 -13.79 -1.28 -2.77
N VAL A 101 -14.58 -2.34 -2.73
CA VAL A 101 -15.28 -2.87 -3.90
C VAL A 101 -16.64 -2.22 -4.09
N ARG A 102 -17.49 -2.22 -3.05
CA ARG A 102 -18.87 -1.75 -3.16
C ARG A 102 -18.96 -0.22 -3.14
N ARG A 103 -18.12 0.43 -2.32
CA ARG A 103 -18.08 1.90 -2.18
C ARG A 103 -17.05 2.59 -3.07
N ARG A 104 -16.20 1.85 -3.77
CA ARG A 104 -15.12 2.39 -4.62
C ARG A 104 -14.21 3.38 -3.89
N LEU A 105 -14.00 3.15 -2.59
CA LEU A 105 -13.02 3.90 -1.81
C LEU A 105 -11.67 3.16 -1.81
N GLY A 106 -10.67 3.80 -1.23
CA GLY A 106 -9.36 3.23 -1.06
C GLY A 106 -9.07 2.83 0.39
N GLY A 107 -7.80 3.01 0.77
CA GLY A 107 -7.38 2.94 2.16
C GLY A 107 -5.89 3.25 2.32
N ARG A 108 -5.38 3.18 3.54
CA ARG A 108 -3.93 3.28 3.79
C ARG A 108 -3.27 1.91 3.56
N CYS A 109 -1.98 1.81 3.89
CA CYS A 109 -1.17 0.63 3.62
C CYS A 109 -1.75 -0.66 4.24
N MET A 110 -2.23 -0.61 5.49
CA MET A 110 -2.80 -1.78 6.16
C MET A 110 -4.14 -2.21 5.54
N GLU A 111 -5.01 -1.29 5.18
CA GLU A 111 -6.30 -1.59 4.52
C GLU A 111 -6.07 -2.21 3.14
N ASN A 112 -5.28 -1.54 2.30
CA ASN A 112 -4.98 -2.00 0.94
C ASN A 112 -4.24 -3.36 0.92
N ASN A 113 -3.16 -3.50 1.69
CA ASN A 113 -2.39 -4.75 1.68
C ASN A 113 -3.12 -5.90 2.40
N THR A 114 -3.97 -5.64 3.39
CA THR A 114 -4.82 -6.67 4.01
C THR A 114 -5.85 -7.17 3.00
N PHE A 115 -6.60 -6.25 2.38
CA PHE A 115 -7.58 -6.59 1.36
C PHE A 115 -6.94 -7.37 0.21
N PHE A 116 -5.83 -6.87 -0.33
CA PHE A 116 -5.15 -7.50 -1.46
C PHE A 116 -4.57 -8.87 -1.09
N ALA A 117 -4.00 -9.04 0.11
CA ALA A 117 -3.55 -10.35 0.57
C ALA A 117 -4.69 -11.37 0.66
N THR A 118 -5.88 -10.95 1.12
CA THR A 118 -7.06 -11.82 1.18
C THR A 118 -7.55 -12.19 -0.21
N VAL A 119 -7.57 -11.26 -1.17
CA VAL A 119 -7.84 -11.57 -2.59
C VAL A 119 -6.87 -12.63 -3.11
N LEU A 120 -5.56 -12.43 -2.94
CA LEU A 120 -4.54 -13.35 -3.42
C LEU A 120 -4.67 -14.74 -2.79
N ARG A 121 -4.91 -14.83 -1.48
CA ARG A 121 -5.15 -16.12 -0.80
C ARG A 121 -6.41 -16.82 -1.31
N SER A 122 -7.45 -16.06 -1.62
CA SER A 122 -8.71 -16.59 -2.17
C SER A 122 -8.50 -17.21 -3.56
N ILE A 123 -7.54 -16.69 -4.34
CA ILE A 123 -7.16 -17.19 -5.68
C ILE A 123 -6.12 -18.34 -5.61
N GLY A 124 -5.57 -18.65 -4.43
CA GLY A 124 -4.66 -19.79 -4.22
C GLY A 124 -3.18 -19.44 -4.02
N TYR A 125 -2.82 -18.14 -4.05
CA TYR A 125 -1.46 -17.69 -3.77
C TYR A 125 -1.08 -17.96 -2.31
N GLU A 126 0.18 -18.33 -2.09
CA GLU A 126 0.80 -18.36 -0.77
C GLU A 126 1.30 -16.96 -0.41
N VAL A 127 0.65 -16.32 0.57
CA VAL A 127 0.91 -14.94 0.95
C VAL A 127 1.28 -14.84 2.43
N ARG A 128 2.41 -14.20 2.71
CA ARG A 128 2.86 -13.81 4.05
C ARG A 128 2.70 -12.30 4.21
N ASN A 129 2.00 -11.87 5.25
CA ASN A 129 1.92 -10.45 5.60
C ASN A 129 3.14 -10.08 6.45
N CYS A 130 3.81 -8.96 6.15
CA CYS A 130 5.01 -8.53 6.87
C CYS A 130 4.87 -7.10 7.40
N GLY A 131 5.60 -6.82 8.48
CA GLY A 131 5.75 -5.48 9.04
C GLY A 131 6.91 -4.73 8.43
N GLY A 132 6.73 -3.43 8.22
CA GLY A 132 7.73 -2.50 7.71
C GLY A 132 7.77 -1.18 8.46
N ARG A 133 8.87 -0.47 8.29
CA ARG A 133 9.11 0.88 8.80
C ARG A 133 9.29 1.80 7.62
N VAL A 134 8.43 2.81 7.49
CA VAL A 134 8.61 3.85 6.47
C VAL A 134 9.87 4.65 6.79
N ALA A 135 10.67 4.91 5.77
CA ALA A 135 11.85 5.75 5.89
C ALA A 135 11.44 7.22 6.09
N ARG A 136 12.19 7.96 6.91
CA ARG A 136 11.96 9.39 7.14
C ARG A 136 12.23 10.23 5.90
N ALA A 137 12.89 9.69 4.86
CA ALA A 137 12.92 10.28 3.52
C ALA A 137 11.52 10.45 2.89
N MET A 138 10.54 9.62 3.29
CA MET A 138 9.15 9.70 2.82
C MET A 138 8.27 10.58 3.72
N SER A 139 8.83 11.22 4.75
CA SER A 139 8.07 12.07 5.67
C SER A 139 7.45 13.26 4.92
N PRO A 140 6.21 13.68 5.22
CA PRO A 140 5.64 14.88 4.62
C PRO A 140 6.35 16.17 5.09
N TYR A 141 7.08 16.11 6.20
CA TYR A 141 7.77 17.23 6.82
C TYR A 141 9.16 17.47 6.21
N PRO A 142 9.41 18.61 5.54
CA PRO A 142 10.68 18.87 4.86
C PRO A 142 11.91 18.84 5.78
N GLU A 143 11.78 19.30 7.02
CA GLU A 143 12.83 19.31 8.03
C GLU A 143 13.22 17.90 8.46
N VAL A 144 12.25 16.98 8.56
CA VAL A 144 12.52 15.57 8.85
C VAL A 144 13.30 14.94 7.69
N ARG A 145 12.89 15.21 6.44
CA ARG A 145 13.62 14.73 5.26
C ARG A 145 15.05 15.27 5.21
N ARG A 146 15.27 16.56 5.47
CA ARG A 146 16.61 17.15 5.47
C ARG A 146 17.53 16.57 6.54
N ASN A 147 16.99 16.34 7.74
CA ASN A 147 17.81 16.00 8.90
C ASN A 147 17.97 14.50 9.14
N GLN A 148 17.03 13.68 8.66
CA GLN A 148 16.91 12.28 9.05
C GLN A 148 16.53 11.33 7.89
N SER A 149 16.73 11.72 6.62
CA SER A 149 16.30 10.93 5.44
C SER A 149 16.79 9.47 5.43
N ASN A 150 17.95 9.19 6.01
CA ASN A 150 18.55 7.85 6.04
C ASN A 150 18.03 6.95 7.18
N THR A 151 17.15 7.46 8.04
CA THR A 151 16.54 6.75 9.18
C THR A 151 15.11 6.32 8.89
N TYR A 152 14.50 5.54 9.79
CA TYR A 152 13.20 4.90 9.68
C TYR A 152 12.33 5.18 10.91
N GLU A 153 11.01 5.15 10.71
CA GLU A 153 10.03 5.30 11.77
C GLU A 153 9.83 4.02 12.60
N GLY A 154 8.78 3.99 13.43
CA GLY A 154 8.27 2.77 14.07
C GLY A 154 7.74 1.76 13.05
N TRP A 155 7.28 0.61 13.52
CA TRP A 155 6.48 -0.30 12.69
C TRP A 155 5.16 0.41 12.35
N ASN A 156 5.02 0.81 11.08
CA ASN A 156 3.90 1.63 10.60
C ASN A 156 3.50 1.31 9.16
N HIS A 157 4.14 0.31 8.55
CA HIS A 157 3.87 -0.13 7.19
C HIS A 157 3.56 -1.62 7.14
N MET A 158 2.59 -1.99 6.29
CA MET A 158 2.28 -3.37 5.98
C MET A 158 2.63 -3.61 4.52
N LEU A 159 3.20 -4.77 4.21
CA LEU A 159 3.37 -5.26 2.84
C LEU A 159 3.15 -6.78 2.79
N ASN A 160 3.13 -7.32 1.58
CA ASN A 160 2.93 -8.74 1.34
C ASN A 160 4.18 -9.35 0.69
N LEU A 161 4.53 -10.56 1.11
CA LEU A 161 5.42 -11.44 0.38
C LEU A 161 4.60 -12.56 -0.24
N VAL A 162 4.77 -12.79 -1.54
CA VAL A 162 4.07 -13.85 -2.29
C VAL A 162 5.08 -14.87 -2.77
N ARG A 163 4.83 -16.16 -2.51
CA ARG A 163 5.72 -17.24 -2.94
C ARG A 163 5.34 -17.75 -4.32
N LEU A 164 6.31 -17.77 -5.23
CA LEU A 164 6.19 -18.34 -6.57
C LEU A 164 7.37 -19.30 -6.79
N ASP A 165 7.07 -20.56 -7.04
CA ASP A 165 7.99 -21.69 -7.01
C ASP A 165 8.79 -21.71 -5.69
N ALA A 166 10.11 -21.59 -5.77
CA ALA A 166 11.01 -21.55 -4.62
C ALA A 166 11.37 -20.13 -4.15
N GLU A 167 10.69 -19.08 -4.64
CA GLU A 167 11.12 -17.69 -4.47
C GLU A 167 10.01 -16.77 -3.93
N TRP A 168 10.39 -15.87 -3.03
CA TRP A 168 9.50 -14.83 -2.50
C TRP A 168 9.57 -13.56 -3.35
N TYR A 169 8.42 -12.92 -3.53
CA TYR A 169 8.27 -11.65 -4.23
C TYR A 169 7.70 -10.59 -3.28
N VAL A 170 8.28 -9.39 -3.30
CA VAL A 170 7.77 -8.20 -2.63
C VAL A 170 6.57 -7.68 -3.41
N VAL A 171 5.41 -7.64 -2.76
CA VAL A 171 4.15 -7.16 -3.32
C VAL A 171 3.55 -6.14 -2.36
N ASP A 172 3.40 -4.91 -2.82
CA ASP A 172 2.91 -3.82 -1.97
C ASP A 172 2.03 -2.89 -2.80
N VAL A 173 0.72 -2.95 -2.55
CA VAL A 173 -0.28 -2.09 -3.17
C VAL A 173 -0.64 -0.90 -2.28
N GLY A 174 0.00 -0.78 -1.12
CA GLY A 174 -0.28 0.20 -0.09
C GLY A 174 0.81 1.27 0.08
N MET A 175 1.84 1.29 -0.78
CA MET A 175 2.92 2.28 -0.75
C MET A 175 3.02 3.02 -2.09
N THR A 176 2.61 4.29 -2.11
CA THR A 176 2.56 5.12 -3.34
C THR A 176 3.93 5.36 -3.98
N LYS A 177 5.01 5.30 -3.20
CA LYS A 177 6.40 5.42 -3.67
C LYS A 177 7.14 4.08 -3.72
N GLY A 178 6.43 2.99 -3.50
CA GLY A 178 6.97 1.64 -3.39
C GLY A 178 7.00 0.92 -4.74
N PRO A 179 6.98 -0.43 -4.72
CA PRO A 179 7.00 -1.23 -5.94
C PRO A 179 5.72 -1.00 -6.75
N ASN A 180 5.86 -0.81 -8.06
CA ASN A 180 4.73 -0.73 -8.99
C ASN A 180 4.30 -2.10 -9.54
N LEU A 181 5.11 -3.13 -9.29
CA LEU A 181 4.92 -4.53 -9.70
C LEU A 181 5.54 -5.46 -8.65
N PRO A 182 5.16 -6.74 -8.61
CA PRO A 182 5.88 -7.76 -7.85
C PRO A 182 7.36 -7.83 -8.26
N TYR A 183 8.26 -7.76 -7.28
CA TYR A 183 9.70 -7.91 -7.50
C TYR A 183 10.28 -9.05 -6.67
N PRO A 184 11.24 -9.83 -7.21
CA PRO A 184 11.86 -10.91 -6.45
C PRO A 184 12.61 -10.37 -5.22
N LEU A 185 12.45 -11.06 -4.09
CA LEU A 185 13.17 -10.79 -2.85
C LEU A 185 14.59 -11.38 -2.95
N ARG A 186 15.48 -10.67 -3.65
CA ARG A 186 16.90 -11.02 -3.78
C ARG A 186 17.76 -9.89 -3.27
N ASP A 187 18.81 -10.22 -2.53
CA ASP A 187 19.77 -9.22 -2.06
C ASP A 187 20.48 -8.56 -3.25
N GLY A 188 20.48 -7.23 -3.27
CA GLY A 188 21.04 -6.42 -4.35
C GLY A 188 20.18 -6.34 -5.61
N PHE A 189 18.95 -6.86 -5.64
CA PHE A 189 18.07 -6.75 -6.80
C PHE A 189 17.84 -5.30 -7.19
N GLN A 190 18.01 -4.98 -8.47
CA GLN A 190 17.79 -3.65 -9.03
C GLN A 190 17.10 -3.76 -10.38
N THR A 191 16.15 -2.86 -10.64
CA THR A 191 15.49 -2.74 -11.94
C THR A 191 14.89 -1.36 -12.12
N THR A 192 14.53 -1.03 -13.35
CA THR A 192 13.65 0.10 -13.64
C THR A 192 12.23 -0.23 -13.18
N SER A 193 11.65 0.67 -12.39
CA SER A 193 10.28 0.54 -11.90
C SER A 193 9.31 1.36 -12.74
N ILE A 194 9.47 2.69 -12.73
CA ILE A 194 8.71 3.63 -13.57
C ILE A 194 9.76 4.53 -14.22
N ALA A 195 10.06 4.35 -15.49
CA ALA A 195 11.19 5.04 -16.13
C ALA A 195 11.13 6.58 -15.91
N PRO A 196 12.24 7.24 -15.51
CA PRO A 196 13.58 6.68 -15.32
C PRO A 196 13.83 6.08 -13.93
N ARG A 197 12.88 6.13 -12.99
CA ARG A 197 13.05 5.67 -11.59
C ARG A 197 13.51 4.21 -11.51
N LEU A 198 14.65 3.99 -10.86
CA LEU A 198 15.12 2.67 -10.47
C LEU A 198 14.65 2.32 -9.06
N ILE A 199 14.56 1.03 -8.76
CA ILE A 199 14.38 0.50 -7.41
C ILE A 199 15.54 -0.42 -7.05
N ARG A 200 15.73 -0.62 -5.74
CA ARG A 200 16.64 -1.60 -5.18
C ARG A 200 16.03 -2.29 -3.97
N VAL A 201 16.15 -3.61 -3.92
CA VAL A 201 15.86 -4.42 -2.73
C VAL A 201 17.17 -5.02 -2.25
N GLN A 202 17.53 -4.80 -0.98
CA GLN A 202 18.80 -5.28 -0.44
C GLN A 202 18.71 -5.53 1.06
N LEU A 203 19.48 -6.50 1.55
CA LEU A 203 19.56 -6.86 2.95
C LEU A 203 20.72 -6.11 3.61
N ARG A 204 20.41 -5.08 4.42
CA ARG A 204 21.44 -4.23 5.04
C ARG A 204 21.09 -3.80 6.46
N PRO A 205 22.10 -3.41 7.28
CA PRO A 205 21.84 -2.72 8.54
C PRO A 205 21.18 -1.36 8.30
N ILE A 206 20.34 -0.93 9.24
CA ILE A 206 19.81 0.44 9.30
C ILE A 206 20.64 1.31 10.27
N PRO A 207 20.77 2.62 10.02
CA PRO A 207 21.65 3.49 10.81
C PRO A 207 21.38 3.51 12.31
N GLU A 208 20.13 3.31 12.72
CA GLU A 208 19.69 3.34 14.12
C GLU A 208 19.98 2.02 14.88
N SER A 209 20.46 0.99 14.19
CA SER A 209 20.81 -0.27 14.83
C SER A 209 22.11 -0.12 15.65
N TYR A 210 22.01 -0.30 16.96
CA TYR A 210 23.08 -0.05 17.93
C TYR A 210 24.19 -1.12 17.96
N ALA A 211 24.03 -2.25 17.26
CA ALA A 211 24.87 -3.44 17.41
C ALA A 211 26.26 -3.37 16.71
N LYS A 212 26.98 -2.26 16.85
CA LYS A 212 28.31 -2.03 16.22
C LYS A 212 29.51 -2.43 17.08
N HIS A 213 29.34 -2.90 18.32
CA HIS A 213 30.45 -2.94 19.31
C HIS A 213 30.73 -4.28 20.02
N SER A 214 30.28 -5.44 19.52
CA SER A 214 30.71 -6.72 20.11
C SER A 214 31.78 -7.39 19.25
N ALA A 215 32.94 -7.68 19.85
CA ALA A 215 34.06 -8.39 19.23
C ALA A 215 33.69 -9.80 18.72
N ASN A 216 32.53 -10.34 19.15
CA ASN A 216 32.01 -11.65 18.77
C ASN A 216 30.71 -11.57 17.94
N SER A 217 30.32 -10.39 17.45
CA SER A 217 29.07 -10.21 16.69
C SER A 217 29.27 -10.37 15.19
N THR A 218 28.32 -10.99 14.51
CA THR A 218 28.20 -11.10 13.04
C THR A 218 27.88 -9.76 12.35
N GLY A 219 28.21 -8.64 12.98
CA GLY A 219 27.78 -7.29 12.61
C GLY A 219 26.35 -6.98 13.08
N PRO A 220 25.89 -5.73 12.86
CA PRO A 220 24.52 -5.35 13.21
C PRO A 220 23.49 -6.17 12.44
N PRO A 221 22.30 -6.43 13.03
CA PRO A 221 21.24 -7.16 12.35
C PRO A 221 20.87 -6.46 11.05
N ARG A 222 20.70 -7.26 10.00
CA ARG A 222 20.30 -6.78 8.68
C ARG A 222 18.79 -6.92 8.53
N ILE A 223 18.21 -6.02 7.75
CA ILE A 223 16.80 -5.99 7.42
C ILE A 223 16.67 -5.65 5.93
N TRP A 224 15.60 -6.11 5.29
CA TRP A 224 15.36 -5.78 3.89
C TRP A 224 15.04 -4.30 3.77
N CYS A 225 15.70 -3.62 2.85
CA CYS A 225 15.50 -2.20 2.54
C CYS A 225 15.07 -2.07 1.09
N PHE A 226 13.96 -1.36 0.87
CA PHE A 226 13.49 -0.95 -0.44
C PHE A 226 13.89 0.51 -0.67
N ASP A 227 14.76 0.75 -1.65
CA ASP A 227 15.25 2.07 -2.02
C ASP A 227 14.77 2.45 -3.43
N VAL A 228 14.66 3.75 -3.70
CA VAL A 228 14.37 4.33 -5.03
C VAL A 228 15.50 5.25 -5.47
N CYS A 229 15.73 5.34 -6.78
CA CYS A 229 16.62 6.32 -7.39
C CYS A 229 15.87 7.04 -8.51
N TYR A 230 15.61 8.34 -8.34
CA TYR A 230 14.85 9.14 -9.31
C TYR A 230 15.70 9.65 -10.48
N ASN A 231 17.01 9.86 -10.27
CA ASN A 231 17.93 10.44 -11.24
C ASN A 231 19.10 9.48 -11.55
N PRO A 232 18.86 8.36 -12.25
CA PRO A 232 19.91 7.36 -12.48
C PRO A 232 20.86 7.68 -13.66
N ALA A 233 20.55 8.70 -14.48
CA ALA A 233 21.29 9.00 -15.70
C ALA A 233 22.72 9.53 -15.44
N ASP A 234 22.93 10.22 -14.32
CA ASP A 234 24.22 10.75 -13.92
C ASP A 234 24.77 9.88 -12.78
N ALA A 235 25.75 9.02 -13.08
CA ALA A 235 26.34 8.12 -12.10
C ALA A 235 26.99 8.87 -10.92
N ALA A 236 27.49 10.09 -11.13
CA ALA A 236 28.08 10.92 -10.09
C ALA A 236 27.01 11.53 -9.16
N LYS A 237 25.77 11.65 -9.64
CA LYS A 237 24.61 12.16 -8.86
C LYS A 237 23.60 11.07 -8.51
N LYS A 238 23.95 9.80 -8.73
CA LYS A 238 23.07 8.66 -8.46
C LYS A 238 22.84 8.52 -6.95
N GLU A 239 21.73 9.04 -6.48
CA GLU A 239 21.32 8.96 -5.08
C GLU A 239 20.24 7.88 -4.89
N TRP A 240 20.45 7.01 -3.92
CA TRP A 240 19.45 6.04 -3.46
C TRP A 240 18.76 6.56 -2.21
N LEU A 241 17.46 6.78 -2.31
CA LEU A 241 16.62 7.20 -1.20
C LEU A 241 15.89 5.99 -0.61
N PRO A 242 15.97 5.73 0.70
CA PRO A 242 15.20 4.66 1.31
C PRO A 242 13.71 5.00 1.28
N VAL A 243 12.85 4.01 0.98
CA VAL A 243 11.39 4.15 1.05
C VAL A 243 10.87 3.49 2.32
N TYR A 244 11.24 2.23 2.56
CA TYR A 244 10.92 1.50 3.78
C TYR A 244 11.92 0.35 4.00
N CYS A 245 11.97 -0.16 5.22
CA CYS A 245 12.60 -1.44 5.53
C CYS A 245 11.59 -2.42 6.12
N PHE A 246 11.82 -3.72 6.00
CA PHE A 246 10.85 -4.75 6.42
C PHE A 246 11.52 -6.08 6.79
N THR A 247 10.81 -6.85 7.61
CA THR A 247 11.21 -8.20 8.00
C THR A 247 10.54 -9.26 7.12
N GLU A 248 11.13 -10.46 7.07
CA GLU A 248 10.45 -11.65 6.53
C GLU A 248 9.53 -12.32 7.56
N THR A 249 9.59 -11.90 8.83
CA THR A 249 8.71 -12.37 9.90
C THR A 249 7.26 -12.06 9.53
N GLU A 250 6.40 -13.06 9.66
CA GLU A 250 4.95 -12.85 9.51
C GLU A 250 4.45 -11.96 10.63
N PHE A 251 3.72 -10.91 10.27
CA PHE A 251 2.94 -10.11 11.21
C PHE A 251 1.49 -10.62 11.18
N LEU A 252 0.90 -10.72 12.36
CA LEU A 252 -0.45 -11.21 12.56
C LEU A 252 -1.45 -10.03 12.52
N PRO A 253 -2.76 -10.29 12.33
CA PRO A 253 -3.78 -9.24 12.37
C PRO A 253 -3.68 -8.30 13.59
N GLN A 254 -3.35 -8.84 14.77
CA GLN A 254 -3.21 -8.05 16.00
C GLN A 254 -2.03 -7.08 15.97
N ASP A 255 -0.94 -7.42 15.26
CA ASP A 255 0.17 -6.47 15.08
C ASP A 255 -0.31 -5.25 14.28
N TYR A 256 -1.13 -5.50 13.25
CA TYR A 256 -1.70 -4.45 12.41
C TYR A 256 -2.77 -3.64 13.13
N GLU A 257 -3.52 -4.19 14.08
CA GLU A 257 -4.42 -3.41 14.93
C GLU A 257 -3.66 -2.35 15.73
N VAL A 258 -2.54 -2.73 16.36
CA VAL A 258 -1.69 -1.79 17.13
C VAL A 258 -1.09 -0.73 16.22
N MET A 259 -0.57 -1.13 15.05
CA MET A 259 -0.01 -0.21 14.06
C MET A 259 -1.08 0.75 13.49
N SER A 260 -2.26 0.22 13.19
CA SER A 260 -3.41 0.99 12.68
C SER A 260 -3.90 1.97 13.72
N TRP A 261 -3.99 1.57 14.99
CA TRP A 261 -4.36 2.48 16.07
C TRP A 261 -3.44 3.70 16.13
N PHE A 262 -2.12 3.48 16.16
CA PHE A 262 -1.16 4.59 16.16
C PHE A 262 -1.34 5.50 14.94
N THR A 263 -1.37 4.94 13.74
CA THR A 263 -1.45 5.75 12.52
C THR A 263 -2.80 6.47 12.35
N SER A 264 -3.86 5.98 12.98
CA SER A 264 -5.23 6.51 12.86
C SER A 264 -5.62 7.48 13.97
N THR A 265 -5.02 7.39 15.15
CA THR A 265 -5.46 8.18 16.32
C THR A 265 -4.35 9.05 16.90
N HIS A 266 -3.09 8.68 16.73
CA HIS A 266 -2.01 9.37 17.42
C HIS A 266 -1.78 10.78 16.84
N PRO A 267 -1.69 11.85 17.65
CA PRO A 267 -1.51 13.21 17.16
C PRO A 267 -0.22 13.46 16.37
N ARG A 268 0.80 12.61 16.54
CA ARG A 268 2.06 12.65 15.77
C ARG A 268 1.98 11.96 14.41
N SER A 269 0.95 11.15 14.16
CA SER A 269 0.72 10.59 12.83
C SER A 269 0.31 11.71 11.88
N TRP A 270 0.99 11.82 10.75
CA TRP A 270 0.61 12.84 9.76
C TRP A 270 -0.70 12.50 9.06
N PHE A 271 -1.10 11.22 9.04
CA PHE A 271 -2.40 10.79 8.51
C PHE A 271 -3.57 11.42 9.25
N THR A 272 -3.42 11.76 10.53
CA THR A 272 -4.48 12.41 11.31
C THR A 272 -4.52 13.92 11.10
N ARG A 273 -3.57 14.49 10.34
CA ARG A 273 -3.43 15.95 10.13
C ARG A 273 -3.70 16.38 8.70
N TYR A 274 -3.25 15.59 7.73
CA TYR A 274 -3.30 15.95 6.32
C TYR A 274 -4.19 15.00 5.54
N VAL A 275 -5.07 15.55 4.71
CA VAL A 275 -5.86 14.80 3.74
C VAL A 275 -4.96 14.37 2.60
N THR A 276 -5.01 13.11 2.21
CA THR A 276 -4.28 12.59 1.05
C THR A 276 -5.11 11.57 0.28
N CYS A 277 -4.98 11.60 -1.04
CA CYS A 277 -5.51 10.58 -1.94
C CYS A 277 -4.54 10.43 -3.11
N THR A 278 -4.14 9.21 -3.45
CA THR A 278 -3.15 8.93 -4.50
C THR A 278 -3.57 7.72 -5.30
N LYS A 279 -3.43 7.79 -6.63
CA LYS A 279 -3.51 6.63 -7.50
C LYS A 279 -2.39 6.64 -8.53
N MET A 280 -2.04 5.48 -9.05
CA MET A 280 -1.04 5.34 -10.10
C MET A 280 -1.66 5.60 -11.48
N LEU A 281 -0.88 6.20 -12.37
CA LEU A 281 -1.26 6.47 -13.75
C LEU A 281 -0.62 5.43 -14.67
N MET A 282 -1.40 4.93 -15.62
CA MET A 282 -0.99 3.89 -16.56
C MET A 282 -1.14 4.39 -18.00
N ASP A 283 -0.18 4.04 -18.85
CA ASP A 283 -0.37 4.01 -20.30
C ASP A 283 -1.14 2.74 -20.63
N GLU A 284 -2.44 2.86 -20.94
CA GLU A 284 -3.36 1.73 -21.08
C GLU A 284 -3.00 0.84 -22.28
N ASP A 285 -2.47 1.41 -23.36
CA ASP A 285 -2.08 0.68 -24.56
C ASP A 285 -0.89 -0.25 -24.29
N LYS A 286 0.04 0.21 -23.45
CA LYS A 286 1.27 -0.53 -23.09
C LYS A 286 1.16 -1.31 -21.78
N GLU A 287 0.12 -1.08 -21.00
CA GLU A 287 -0.07 -1.61 -19.64
C GLU A 287 1.14 -1.36 -18.73
N VAL A 288 1.69 -0.14 -18.80
CA VAL A 288 2.83 0.27 -17.96
C VAL A 288 2.45 1.45 -17.09
N ILE A 289 2.84 1.38 -15.82
CA ILE A 289 2.69 2.50 -14.90
C ILE A 289 3.68 3.59 -15.30
N VAL A 290 3.17 4.77 -15.61
CA VAL A 290 3.96 5.93 -16.07
C VAL A 290 4.13 6.99 -14.99
N GLY A 291 3.35 6.93 -13.91
CA GLY A 291 3.28 8.02 -12.97
C GLY A 291 2.26 7.84 -11.86
N ASN A 292 1.91 8.93 -11.21
CA ASN A 292 0.86 9.00 -10.20
C ASN A 292 0.19 10.38 -10.22
N VAL A 293 -1.03 10.42 -9.68
CA VAL A 293 -1.71 11.66 -9.30
C VAL A 293 -1.95 11.62 -7.79
N THR A 294 -1.64 12.72 -7.11
CA THR A 294 -1.73 12.84 -5.64
C THR A 294 -2.45 14.13 -5.29
N LEU A 295 -3.57 14.03 -4.57
CA LEU A 295 -4.11 15.11 -3.77
C LEU A 295 -3.39 15.10 -2.42
N PHE A 296 -2.78 16.20 -2.04
CA PHE A 296 -2.24 16.40 -0.71
C PHE A 296 -2.72 17.75 -0.17
N GLN A 297 -3.51 17.70 0.90
CA GLN A 297 -4.26 18.82 1.47
C GLN A 297 -5.24 19.45 0.47
N ASP A 298 -4.80 20.46 -0.25
CA ASP A 298 -5.56 21.30 -1.18
C ASP A 298 -5.06 21.17 -2.63
N THR A 299 -3.89 20.58 -2.83
CA THR A 299 -3.19 20.60 -4.11
C THR A 299 -3.20 19.22 -4.75
N VAL A 300 -3.61 19.16 -6.01
CA VAL A 300 -3.49 17.96 -6.85
C VAL A 300 -2.27 18.08 -7.75
N ARG A 301 -1.36 17.11 -7.64
CA ARG A 301 -0.15 17.01 -8.45
C ARG A 301 -0.17 15.76 -9.31
N GLU A 302 0.16 15.93 -10.58
CA GLU A 302 0.44 14.85 -11.50
C GLU A 302 1.95 14.70 -11.65
N THR A 303 2.44 13.46 -11.53
CA THR A 303 3.83 13.10 -11.79
C THR A 303 3.87 12.07 -12.91
N ILE A 304 4.53 12.37 -14.04
CA ILE A 304 4.80 11.42 -15.14
C ILE A 304 6.32 11.35 -15.34
N GLY A 305 6.90 10.15 -15.18
CA GLY A 305 8.35 9.97 -15.16
C GLY A 305 9.02 10.88 -14.11
N ALA A 306 9.90 11.79 -14.55
CA ALA A 306 10.56 12.78 -13.68
C ALA A 306 9.80 14.11 -13.57
N ASN A 307 8.75 14.32 -14.35
CA ASN A 307 8.05 15.60 -14.44
C ASN A 307 6.88 15.64 -13.46
N THR A 308 6.87 16.62 -12.57
CA THR A 308 5.75 16.89 -11.65
C THR A 308 5.13 18.24 -11.98
N LYS A 309 3.81 18.31 -12.11
CA LYS A 309 3.05 19.56 -12.28
C LYS A 309 1.87 19.59 -11.32
N VAL A 310 1.51 20.80 -10.88
CA VAL A 310 0.24 21.06 -10.20
C VAL A 310 -0.84 21.11 -11.27
N ILE A 311 -1.91 20.32 -11.12
CA ILE A 311 -3.03 20.28 -12.08
C ILE A 311 -4.31 20.92 -11.51
N LYS A 312 -4.42 21.03 -10.19
CA LYS A 312 -5.54 21.71 -9.52
C LYS A 312 -5.09 22.19 -8.14
N GLU A 313 -5.47 23.40 -7.78
CA GLU A 313 -5.40 23.93 -6.41
C GLU A 313 -6.84 24.17 -5.97
N CYS A 314 -7.28 23.47 -4.93
CA CYS A 314 -8.64 23.55 -4.40
C CYS A 314 -8.67 24.70 -3.39
N LYS A 315 -9.46 25.74 -3.66
CA LYS A 315 -9.66 26.88 -2.77
C LYS A 315 -10.77 26.62 -1.76
N THR A 316 -11.75 25.80 -2.12
CA THR A 316 -12.91 25.47 -1.30
C THR A 316 -13.03 23.97 -1.06
N GLU A 317 -13.83 23.59 -0.05
CA GLU A 317 -14.08 22.17 0.23
C GLU A 317 -14.79 21.47 -0.93
N ASP A 318 -15.73 22.18 -1.56
CA ASP A 318 -16.46 21.66 -2.71
C ASP A 318 -15.52 21.39 -3.91
N GLU A 319 -14.52 22.26 -4.14
CA GLU A 319 -13.51 22.02 -5.18
C GLU A 319 -12.66 20.79 -4.89
N ARG A 320 -12.35 20.52 -3.60
CA ARG A 320 -11.62 19.32 -3.18
C ARG A 320 -12.47 18.06 -3.31
N LEU A 321 -13.73 18.11 -2.91
CA LEU A 321 -14.69 17.01 -3.09
C LEU A 321 -14.90 16.70 -4.58
N GLN A 322 -15.00 17.73 -5.42
CA GLN A 322 -15.06 17.57 -6.87
C GLN A 322 -13.78 16.94 -7.41
N ALA A 323 -12.60 17.36 -6.94
CA ALA A 323 -11.34 16.74 -7.34
C ALA A 323 -11.26 15.26 -6.95
N LEU A 324 -11.74 14.88 -5.76
CA LEU A 324 -11.84 13.49 -5.33
C LEU A 324 -12.71 12.66 -6.28
N ALA A 325 -13.89 13.18 -6.66
CA ALA A 325 -14.80 12.49 -7.57
C ALA A 325 -14.24 12.37 -9.00
N GLU A 326 -13.81 13.48 -9.59
CA GLU A 326 -13.41 13.52 -11.01
C GLU A 326 -12.06 12.87 -11.28
N ILE A 327 -11.09 13.05 -10.37
CA ILE A 327 -9.71 12.62 -10.58
C ILE A 327 -9.46 11.25 -9.95
N PHE A 328 -10.03 10.97 -8.78
CA PHE A 328 -9.75 9.75 -8.02
C PHE A 328 -10.89 8.73 -8.05
N ASP A 329 -12.03 9.06 -8.68
CA ASP A 329 -13.25 8.24 -8.67
C ASP A 329 -13.76 7.93 -7.25
N VAL A 330 -13.55 8.88 -6.34
CA VAL A 330 -13.93 8.76 -4.93
C VAL A 330 -15.18 9.61 -4.66
N HIS A 331 -16.28 8.94 -4.37
CA HIS A 331 -17.59 9.57 -4.14
C HIS A 331 -18.00 9.43 -2.68
N LEU A 332 -17.92 10.54 -1.94
CA LEU A 332 -18.38 10.60 -0.54
C LEU A 332 -19.89 10.82 -0.48
N THR A 333 -20.53 10.24 0.54
CA THR A 333 -21.95 10.49 0.84
C THR A 333 -22.16 11.91 1.37
N ASP A 334 -23.40 12.39 1.34
CA ASP A 334 -23.71 13.74 1.85
C ASP A 334 -23.48 13.89 3.37
N GLU A 335 -23.51 12.78 4.11
CA GLU A 335 -23.11 12.76 5.51
C GLU A 335 -21.59 12.93 5.64
N GLU A 336 -20.81 12.14 4.90
CA GLU A 336 -19.33 12.21 4.95
C GLU A 336 -18.78 13.56 4.50
N LYS A 337 -19.37 14.19 3.47
CA LYS A 337 -18.99 15.56 3.05
C LYS A 337 -19.08 16.58 4.19
N LYS A 338 -19.93 16.33 5.19
CA LYS A 338 -20.10 17.19 6.36
C LYS A 338 -19.13 16.85 7.50
N GLY A 339 -18.49 15.68 7.48
CA GLY A 339 -17.69 15.17 8.58
C GLY A 339 -16.30 15.80 8.74
N ILE A 340 -15.83 16.56 7.75
CA ILE A 340 -14.52 17.19 7.80
C ILE A 340 -14.41 18.24 8.94
N PRO A 341 -13.39 18.15 9.82
CA PRO A 341 -13.19 19.11 10.89
C PRO A 341 -12.95 20.54 10.37
N ASN A 342 -13.48 21.54 11.09
CA ASN A 342 -13.33 22.95 10.73
C ASN A 342 -11.86 23.41 10.60
N ASP A 343 -10.93 22.83 11.37
CA ASP A 343 -9.50 23.15 11.30
C ASP A 343 -8.81 22.63 10.02
N ARG A 344 -9.49 21.78 9.23
CA ARG A 344 -8.96 21.16 8.00
C ARG A 344 -9.85 21.37 6.79
N ARG A 345 -11.03 21.94 7.01
CA ARG A 345 -11.96 22.31 5.97
C ARG A 345 -11.37 23.48 5.18
N LEU A 346 -11.45 23.39 3.86
CA LEU A 346 -11.09 24.52 3.00
C LEU A 346 -12.17 25.60 3.05
N ALA A 347 -11.84 26.80 2.57
CA ALA A 347 -12.68 28.00 2.71
C ALA A 347 -14.08 27.84 2.11
#